data_AF-A0A1Q4Z1G4-F1
#
_entry.id   AF-A0A1Q4Z1G4-F1
#
_cell.length_a   1.000
_cell.length_b   1.000
_cell.length_c   1.000
_cell.angle_alpha   90.00
_cell.angle_beta   90.00
_cell.angle_gamma   90.00
#
_symmetry.space_group_name_H-M   'P 1'
#
loop_
_entity.id
_entity.type
_entity.pdbx_description
1 polymer ?
#
loop_
_entity_poly.entity_id
_entity_poly.type
_entity_poly.pdbx_seq_one_letter_code
_entity_poly.pdbx_strand_id
1 'polypeptide(L)'
;MTGPADAAAAGELVAYEIPLTDEDDEPVAAPLILGWTRTLASGALPHVNTSVMGMALVPVDTAVLEAAAPTRTDRALRVLRTLAWPYLETPPSPALCGFLLTGQDSMRLYVAVEEAVGLIAADVRLTGALTALLAALPALVHEKERWEKDTTDPHCVHAVDLTAW
;
A
#
# COMPACT_ATOMS: atom_id res chain seq x y z
N MET A 1 -7.98 -19.14 6.99
CA MET A 1 -7.00 -20.23 7.00
C MET A 1 -5.65 -19.63 7.39
N THR A 2 -5.38 -19.52 8.68
CA THR A 2 -4.04 -19.15 9.17
C THR A 2 -3.22 -20.43 9.16
N GLY A 3 -2.25 -20.51 8.25
CA GLY A 3 -1.25 -21.58 8.26
C GLY A 3 -0.48 -21.59 9.58
N PRO A 4 0.20 -22.72 9.91
CA PRO A 4 0.95 -22.82 11.15
C PRO A 4 1.98 -21.69 11.20
N ALA A 5 2.02 -20.98 12.32
CA ALA A 5 3.11 -20.08 12.63
C ALA A 5 4.36 -20.95 12.80
N ASP A 6 5.13 -21.11 11.74
CA ASP A 6 6.48 -21.67 11.84
C ASP A 6 7.20 -20.86 12.91
N ALA A 7 7.58 -21.54 13.98
CA ALA A 7 8.47 -21.00 14.99
C ALA A 7 9.80 -20.74 14.30
N ALA A 8 9.94 -19.55 13.70
CA ALA A 8 11.21 -19.03 13.29
C ALA A 8 12.12 -19.11 14.52
N ALA A 9 13.19 -19.89 14.42
CA ALA A 9 14.25 -19.90 15.44
C ALA A 9 14.54 -18.43 15.77
N ALA A 10 14.51 -18.07 17.06
CA ALA A 10 14.68 -16.70 17.49
C ALA A 10 16.02 -16.20 16.96
N GLY A 11 15.98 -15.49 15.84
CA GLY A 11 17.13 -14.80 15.29
C GLY A 11 17.63 -13.85 16.36
N GLU A 12 18.93 -13.61 16.35
CA GLU A 12 19.52 -12.57 17.18
C GLU A 12 18.75 -11.27 16.95
N LEU A 13 18.18 -10.70 18.02
CA LEU A 13 17.37 -9.49 17.93
C LEU A 13 18.29 -8.30 17.70
N VAL A 14 17.95 -7.48 16.70
CA VAL A 14 18.70 -6.28 16.31
C VAL A 14 17.77 -5.09 16.32
N ALA A 15 18.25 -3.99 16.91
CA ALA A 15 17.62 -2.68 16.84
C ALA A 15 18.30 -1.84 15.75
N TYR A 16 17.51 -1.21 14.88
CA TYR A 16 17.99 -0.25 13.89
C TYR A 16 17.57 1.15 14.30
N GLU A 17 18.52 2.08 14.30
CA GLU A 17 18.25 3.51 14.46
C GLU A 17 18.19 4.14 13.08
N ILE A 18 16.97 4.41 12.60
CA ILE A 18 16.71 5.01 11.29
C ILE A 18 16.39 6.49 11.51
N PRO A 19 17.12 7.43 10.88
CA PRO A 19 16.81 8.85 10.97
C PRO A 19 15.46 9.16 10.32
N LEU A 20 14.70 10.06 10.96
CA LEU A 20 13.39 10.51 10.47
C LEU A 20 13.48 11.82 9.66
N THR A 21 14.65 12.43 9.63
CA THR A 21 14.99 13.60 8.81
C THR A 21 16.17 13.28 7.91
N ASP A 22 16.24 13.91 6.75
CA ASP A 22 17.39 13.81 5.85
C ASP A 22 18.48 14.84 6.19
N GLU A 23 19.51 14.95 5.34
CA GLU A 23 20.66 15.85 5.54
C GLU A 23 20.28 17.34 5.54
N ASP A 24 19.12 17.68 4.97
CA ASP A 24 18.56 19.03 4.90
C ASP A 24 17.56 19.31 6.04
N ASP A 25 17.49 18.43 7.05
CA ASP A 25 16.50 18.44 8.15
C ASP A 25 15.03 18.25 7.67
N GLU A 26 14.80 17.77 6.45
CA GLU A 26 13.46 17.55 5.91
C GLU A 26 12.90 16.17 6.32
N PRO A 27 11.59 16.03 6.57
CA PRO A 27 11.00 14.76 6.97
C PRO A 27 11.15 13.68 5.90
N VAL A 28 11.69 12.53 6.31
CA VAL A 28 11.77 11.36 5.45
C VAL A 28 10.38 10.81 5.16
N ALA A 29 10.09 10.59 3.88
CA ALA A 29 8.82 10.00 3.46
C ALA A 29 8.69 8.54 3.94
N ALA A 30 7.53 8.16 4.47
CA ALA A 30 7.25 6.81 4.95
C ALA A 30 7.59 5.67 3.96
N PRO A 31 7.39 5.80 2.62
CA PRO A 31 7.81 4.76 1.68
C PRO A 31 9.32 4.50 1.68
N LEU A 32 10.13 5.52 1.98
CA LEU A 32 11.59 5.40 2.01
C LEU A 32 12.04 4.63 3.25
N ILE A 33 11.47 4.93 4.41
CA ILE A 33 11.68 4.17 5.66
C ILE A 33 11.36 2.68 5.45
N LEU A 34 10.22 2.36 4.83
CA LEU A 34 9.87 0.97 4.53
C LEU A 34 10.86 0.31 3.56
N GLY A 35 11.38 1.06 2.59
CA GLY A 35 12.41 0.61 1.67
C GLY A 35 13.71 0.24 2.40
N TRP A 36 14.20 1.11 3.27
CA TRP A 36 15.39 0.84 4.09
C TRP A 36 15.18 -0.34 5.02
N THR A 37 14.04 -0.43 5.72
CA THR A 37 13.74 -1.57 6.59
C THR A 37 13.81 -2.90 5.84
N ARG A 38 13.35 -2.94 4.57
CA ARG A 38 13.47 -4.15 3.73
C ARG A 38 14.90 -4.43 3.30
N THR A 39 15.67 -3.40 2.94
CA THR A 39 17.10 -3.56 2.62
C THR A 39 17.85 -4.13 3.83
N LEU A 40 17.59 -3.60 5.03
CA LEU A 40 18.21 -4.05 6.28
C LEU A 40 17.79 -5.47 6.66
N ALA A 41 16.51 -5.82 6.47
CA ALA A 41 16.01 -7.15 6.75
C ALA A 41 16.51 -8.24 5.77
N SER A 42 17.01 -7.84 4.59
CA SER A 42 17.51 -8.78 3.56
C SER A 42 19.04 -8.83 3.47
N GLY A 43 19.74 -7.85 4.05
CA GLY A 43 21.20 -7.76 4.06
C GLY A 43 21.87 -8.46 5.25
N ALA A 44 23.20 -8.61 5.15
CA ALA A 44 24.02 -9.01 6.28
C ALA A 44 24.23 -7.82 7.22
N LEU A 45 24.10 -8.08 8.53
CA LEU A 45 24.27 -7.09 9.59
C LEU A 45 25.72 -6.58 9.63
N PRO A 46 25.95 -5.26 9.67
CA PRO A 46 27.25 -4.72 10.04
C PRO A 46 27.67 -5.22 11.43
N HIS A 47 28.95 -5.41 11.66
CA HIS A 47 29.45 -5.74 13.00
C HIS A 47 29.28 -4.52 13.92
N VAL A 48 28.58 -4.67 15.04
CA VAL A 48 28.32 -3.56 15.97
C VAL A 48 28.88 -3.84 17.36
N ASN A 49 29.51 -2.84 17.96
CA ASN A 49 30.03 -2.87 19.33
C ASN A 49 29.06 -2.26 20.37
N THR A 50 27.85 -1.86 19.96
CA THR A 50 26.88 -1.17 20.81
C THR A 50 25.61 -2.00 20.94
N SER A 51 25.01 -2.03 22.13
CA SER A 51 23.77 -2.75 22.40
C SER A 51 22.76 -1.87 23.13
N VAL A 52 21.48 -2.04 22.82
CA VAL A 52 20.34 -1.43 23.53
C VAL A 52 19.37 -2.52 23.96
N MET A 53 18.95 -2.54 25.22
CA MET A 53 18.03 -3.56 25.75
C MET A 53 18.47 -5.02 25.46
N GLY A 54 19.78 -5.28 25.42
CA GLY A 54 20.33 -6.60 25.10
C GLY A 54 20.30 -6.98 23.61
N MET A 55 19.93 -6.07 22.72
CA MET A 55 19.95 -6.21 21.26
C MET A 55 21.12 -5.43 20.67
N ALA A 56 21.75 -5.93 19.61
CA ALA A 56 22.73 -5.14 18.86
C ALA A 56 22.03 -3.88 18.28
N LEU A 57 22.63 -2.70 18.43
CA LEU A 57 22.08 -1.44 17.93
C LEU A 57 22.87 -0.99 16.69
N VAL A 58 22.23 -0.96 15.52
CA VAL A 58 22.85 -0.51 14.27
C VAL A 58 22.34 0.89 13.91
N PRO A 59 23.16 1.95 14.01
CA PRO A 59 22.86 3.23 13.40
C PRO A 59 22.82 3.08 11.88
N VAL A 60 21.73 3.52 11.25
CA VAL A 60 21.52 3.41 9.81
C VAL A 60 22.01 4.67 9.12
N ASP A 61 23.05 4.52 8.30
CA ASP A 61 23.50 5.58 7.38
C ASP A 61 22.65 5.53 6.11
N THR A 62 21.69 6.44 6.01
CA THR A 62 20.76 6.54 4.89
C THR A 62 21.37 7.21 3.65
N ALA A 63 22.53 7.85 3.76
CA ALA A 63 23.23 8.45 2.62
C ALA A 63 23.87 7.37 1.72
N VAL A 64 24.19 6.21 2.29
CA VAL A 64 24.80 5.08 1.57
C VAL A 64 23.85 3.89 1.42
N LEU A 65 22.75 3.85 2.17
CA LEU A 65 21.78 2.76 2.11
C LEU A 65 20.73 2.99 1.02
N GLU A 66 20.87 2.22 -0.06
CA GLU A 66 19.84 2.16 -1.10
C GLU A 66 18.55 1.53 -0.59
N ALA A 67 17.44 2.26 -0.72
CA ALA A 67 16.12 1.80 -0.33
C ALA A 67 15.59 0.75 -1.31
N ALA A 68 15.10 -0.38 -0.79
CA ALA A 68 14.44 -1.38 -1.62
C ALA A 68 13.19 -0.77 -2.29
N ALA A 69 13.02 -1.05 -3.59
CA ALA A 69 11.89 -0.55 -4.37
C ALA A 69 10.54 -0.96 -3.74
N PRO A 70 9.48 -0.14 -3.89
CA PRO A 70 8.15 -0.49 -3.40
C PRO A 70 7.63 -1.78 -4.03
N THR A 71 7.17 -2.69 -3.17
CA THR A 71 6.52 -3.94 -3.56
C THR A 71 5.10 -3.68 -4.06
N ARG A 72 4.51 -4.68 -4.72
CA ARG A 72 3.09 -4.66 -5.11
C ARG A 72 2.18 -4.41 -3.89
N THR A 73 2.49 -5.01 -2.76
CA THR A 73 1.74 -4.86 -1.50
C THR A 73 1.78 -3.42 -0.99
N ASP A 74 2.93 -2.75 -1.07
CA ASP A 74 3.04 -1.35 -0.62
C ASP A 74 2.14 -0.43 -1.46
N ARG A 75 2.12 -0.64 -2.78
CA ARG A 75 1.28 0.16 -3.69
C ARG A 75 -0.20 -0.10 -3.44
N ALA A 76 -0.59 -1.36 -3.26
CA ALA A 76 -1.96 -1.72 -2.91
C ALA A 76 -2.37 -1.09 -1.57
N LEU A 77 -1.56 -1.24 -0.52
CA LEU A 77 -1.84 -0.67 0.80
C LEU A 77 -1.93 0.86 0.76
N ARG A 78 -1.12 1.53 -0.07
CA ARG A 78 -1.24 2.97 -0.28
C ARG A 78 -2.63 3.33 -0.80
N VAL A 79 -3.11 2.65 -1.84
CA VAL A 79 -4.46 2.86 -2.39
C VAL A 79 -5.54 2.60 -1.33
N LEU A 80 -5.49 1.44 -0.69
CA LEU A 80 -6.50 1.03 0.28
C LEU A 80 -6.54 1.99 1.47
N ARG A 81 -5.37 2.44 1.96
CA ARG A 81 -5.30 3.43 3.03
C ARG A 81 -5.88 4.77 2.58
N THR A 82 -5.54 5.26 1.39
CA THR A 82 -6.10 6.51 0.86
C THR A 82 -7.63 6.48 0.79
N LEU A 83 -8.21 5.32 0.45
CA LEU A 83 -9.66 5.18 0.28
C LEU A 83 -10.41 4.83 1.58
N ALA A 84 -9.73 4.22 2.57
CA ALA A 84 -10.39 3.70 3.77
C ALA A 84 -10.05 4.44 5.07
N TRP A 85 -8.93 5.19 5.16
CA TRP A 85 -8.43 5.63 6.46
C TRP A 85 -7.43 6.81 6.46
N PRO A 86 -7.45 7.69 7.49
CA PRO A 86 -8.56 8.01 8.38
C PRO A 86 -9.40 9.17 7.82
N TYR A 87 -10.70 9.14 8.08
CA TYR A 87 -11.58 10.30 7.93
C TYR A 87 -11.98 10.81 9.32
N LEU A 88 -11.99 12.12 9.52
CA LEU A 88 -12.27 12.73 10.83
C LEU A 88 -13.75 13.06 11.02
N GLU A 89 -14.48 13.33 9.94
CA GLU A 89 -15.86 13.87 10.03
C GLU A 89 -16.85 13.07 9.17
N THR A 90 -16.56 12.89 7.88
CA THR A 90 -17.44 12.20 6.94
C THR A 90 -16.81 10.92 6.41
N PRO A 91 -17.56 9.80 6.38
CA PRO A 91 -17.06 8.57 5.77
C PRO A 91 -16.77 8.80 4.27
N PRO A 92 -15.78 8.08 3.71
CA PRO A 92 -15.47 8.18 2.29
C PRO A 92 -16.71 7.78 1.48
N SER A 93 -17.02 8.61 0.48
CA SER A 93 -18.02 8.33 -0.54
C SER A 93 -17.33 8.38 -1.91
N PRO A 94 -17.34 7.29 -2.69
CA PRO A 94 -17.98 6.01 -2.42
C PRO A 94 -17.25 5.19 -1.34
N ALA A 95 -17.98 4.31 -0.65
CA ALA A 95 -17.39 3.45 0.38
C ALA A 95 -16.64 2.28 -0.27
N LEU A 96 -15.39 2.04 0.15
CA LEU A 96 -14.63 0.86 -0.26
C LEU A 96 -15.13 -0.39 0.49
N CYS A 97 -15.66 -1.37 -0.24
CA CYS A 97 -16.20 -2.61 0.32
C CYS A 97 -15.25 -3.79 0.20
N GLY A 98 -14.29 -3.74 -0.73
CA GLY A 98 -13.32 -4.80 -0.93
C GLY A 98 -12.34 -4.50 -2.05
N PHE A 99 -11.39 -5.41 -2.26
CA PHE A 99 -10.46 -5.32 -3.37
C PHE A 99 -10.02 -6.72 -3.83
N LEU A 100 -9.55 -6.81 -5.07
CA LEU A 100 -8.95 -8.00 -5.64
C LEU A 100 -7.69 -7.61 -6.42
N LEU A 101 -6.59 -8.29 -6.15
CA LEU A 101 -5.32 -8.09 -6.84
C LEU A 101 -5.30 -8.89 -8.17
N THR A 102 -5.55 -8.23 -9.30
CA THR A 102 -5.80 -8.90 -10.61
C THR A 102 -4.54 -9.13 -11.46
N GLY A 103 -3.46 -8.40 -11.20
CA GLY A 103 -2.20 -8.52 -11.95
C GLY A 103 -1.03 -7.82 -11.25
N GLN A 104 0.17 -7.90 -11.82
CA GLN A 104 1.40 -7.36 -11.18
C GLN A 104 1.28 -5.90 -10.77
N ASP A 105 0.51 -5.12 -11.53
CA ASP A 105 0.33 -3.69 -11.29
C ASP A 105 -1.13 -3.25 -11.44
N SER A 106 -2.07 -4.17 -11.25
CA SER A 106 -3.50 -3.92 -11.36
C SER A 106 -4.26 -4.46 -10.15
N MET A 107 -5.31 -3.73 -9.80
CA MET A 107 -6.19 -4.05 -8.69
C MET A 107 -7.62 -3.66 -9.05
N ARG A 108 -8.56 -4.52 -8.71
CA ARG A 108 -9.99 -4.24 -8.74
C ARG A 108 -10.42 -3.73 -7.38
N LEU A 109 -11.10 -2.60 -7.35
CA LEU A 109 -11.71 -2.00 -6.16
C LEU A 109 -13.22 -2.24 -6.21
N TYR A 110 -13.82 -2.72 -5.14
CA TYR A 110 -15.28 -2.85 -5.04
C TYR A 110 -15.81 -1.71 -4.19
N VAL A 111 -16.62 -0.86 -4.79
CA VAL A 111 -17.16 0.34 -4.15
C VAL A 111 -18.69 0.34 -4.14
N ALA A 112 -19.27 0.84 -3.05
CA ALA A 112 -20.70 1.07 -2.95
C ALA A 112 -21.05 2.47 -3.44
N VAL A 113 -21.92 2.53 -4.44
CA VAL A 113 -22.40 3.75 -5.10
C VAL A 113 -23.93 3.75 -5.02
N GLU A 114 -24.53 4.86 -4.62
CA GLU A 114 -25.97 4.95 -4.30
C GLU A 114 -26.86 4.64 -5.52
N GLU A 115 -26.41 5.00 -6.71
CA GLU A 115 -27.14 4.85 -7.96
C GLU A 115 -27.13 3.41 -8.51
N ALA A 116 -26.30 2.53 -7.95
CA ALA A 116 -26.19 1.14 -8.37
C ALA A 116 -26.95 0.21 -7.41
N VAL A 117 -27.61 -0.82 -7.96
CA VAL A 117 -28.34 -1.84 -7.18
C VAL A 117 -27.38 -2.86 -6.52
N GLY A 118 -26.07 -2.67 -6.67
CA GLY A 118 -25.02 -3.51 -6.14
C GLY A 118 -23.67 -2.80 -6.23
N LEU A 119 -22.58 -3.51 -5.93
CA LEU A 119 -21.24 -2.92 -5.96
C LEU A 119 -20.78 -2.64 -7.39
N ILE A 120 -20.00 -1.58 -7.54
CA ILE A 120 -19.26 -1.27 -8.77
C ILE A 120 -17.81 -1.73 -8.57
N ALA A 121 -17.30 -2.48 -9.53
CA ALA A 121 -15.88 -2.79 -9.65
C ALA A 121 -15.17 -1.66 -10.42
N ALA A 122 -14.09 -1.13 -9.86
CA ALA A 122 -13.20 -0.21 -10.57
C ALA A 122 -11.83 -0.86 -10.73
N ASP A 123 -11.44 -1.14 -11.97
CA ASP A 123 -10.14 -1.72 -12.29
C ASP A 123 -9.11 -0.59 -12.42
N VAL A 124 -8.11 -0.57 -11.54
CA VAL A 124 -7.10 0.49 -11.45
C VAL A 124 -5.69 -0.06 -11.64
N ARG A 125 -4.79 0.78 -12.14
CA ARG A 125 -3.35 0.52 -12.08
C ARG A 125 -2.73 1.03 -10.79
N LEU A 126 -1.73 0.32 -10.30
CA LEU A 126 -1.00 0.65 -9.07
C LEU A 126 0.24 1.54 -9.33
N THR A 127 0.54 1.85 -10.59
CA THR A 127 1.57 2.83 -11.01
C THR A 127 0.98 3.91 -11.93
N GLY A 128 1.81 4.88 -12.31
CA GLY A 128 1.40 6.00 -13.15
C GLY A 128 0.79 7.13 -12.32
N ALA A 129 -0.27 7.75 -12.84
CA ALA A 129 -0.93 8.92 -12.25
C ALA A 129 -1.86 8.56 -11.08
N LEU A 130 -1.42 7.67 -10.18
CA LEU A 130 -2.26 7.07 -9.14
C LEU A 130 -2.90 8.12 -8.22
N THR A 131 -2.17 9.16 -7.82
CA THR A 131 -2.74 10.24 -6.99
C THR A 131 -3.90 10.94 -7.69
N ALA A 132 -3.77 11.24 -8.98
CA ALA A 132 -4.82 11.90 -9.75
C ALA A 132 -6.02 10.97 -9.95
N LEU A 133 -5.77 9.68 -10.22
CA LEU A 133 -6.81 8.67 -10.30
C LEU A 133 -7.59 8.55 -8.99
N LEU A 134 -6.92 8.43 -7.84
CA LEU A 134 -7.59 8.30 -6.54
C LEU A 134 -8.41 9.55 -6.18
N ALA A 135 -7.95 10.73 -6.58
CA ALA A 135 -8.70 11.97 -6.39
C ALA A 135 -9.94 12.05 -7.31
N ALA A 136 -9.86 11.53 -8.53
CA ALA A 136 -10.97 11.51 -9.48
C ALA A 136 -11.92 10.32 -9.28
N LEU A 137 -11.47 9.25 -8.61
CA LEU A 137 -12.20 8.00 -8.45
C LEU A 137 -13.64 8.21 -7.97
N PRO A 138 -13.94 9.06 -6.97
CA PRO A 138 -15.31 9.31 -6.56
C PRO A 138 -16.18 9.75 -7.72
N ALA A 139 -15.77 10.73 -8.53
CA ALA A 139 -16.54 11.18 -9.68
C ALA A 139 -16.65 10.09 -10.75
N LEU A 140 -15.54 9.41 -11.06
CA LEU A 140 -15.46 8.43 -12.16
C LEU A 140 -16.41 7.25 -11.97
N VAL A 141 -16.60 6.77 -10.75
CA VAL A 141 -17.50 5.62 -10.50
C VAL A 141 -18.98 5.99 -10.57
N HIS A 142 -19.33 7.28 -10.53
CA HIS A 142 -20.70 7.76 -10.74
C HIS A 142 -21.03 8.01 -12.23
N GLU A 143 -20.03 8.01 -13.13
CA GLU A 143 -20.22 8.19 -14.58
C GLU A 143 -20.82 6.92 -15.22
N LYS A 144 -22.16 6.88 -15.32
CA LYS A 144 -22.92 5.73 -15.84
C LYS A 144 -22.55 5.37 -17.28
N GLU A 145 -22.05 6.32 -18.07
CA GLU A 145 -21.59 6.09 -19.44
C GLU A 145 -20.35 5.18 -19.49
N ARG A 146 -19.62 5.06 -18.37
CA ARG A 146 -18.46 4.16 -18.24
C ARG A 146 -18.81 2.80 -17.65
N TRP A 147 -20.06 2.61 -17.22
CA TRP A 147 -20.46 1.37 -16.57
C TRP A 147 -20.67 0.28 -17.61
N GLU A 148 -19.82 -0.74 -17.54
CA GLU A 148 -20.00 -1.96 -18.29
C GLU A 148 -20.63 -3.02 -17.39
N LYS A 149 -21.54 -3.83 -17.94
CA LYS A 149 -22.11 -4.93 -17.18
C LYS A 149 -21.07 -6.04 -17.06
N ASP A 150 -20.63 -6.34 -15.84
CA ASP A 150 -19.78 -7.49 -15.57
C ASP A 150 -20.67 -8.71 -15.33
N THR A 151 -20.50 -9.75 -16.16
CA THR A 151 -21.25 -11.02 -16.02
C THR A 151 -20.37 -12.16 -15.49
N THR A 152 -19.10 -11.86 -15.25
CA THR A 152 -18.08 -12.83 -14.85
C THR A 152 -17.74 -12.75 -13.38
N ASP A 153 -17.84 -11.55 -12.80
CA ASP A 153 -17.60 -11.30 -11.38
C ASP A 153 -18.93 -11.32 -10.59
N PRO A 154 -19.14 -12.29 -9.68
CA PRO A 154 -20.37 -12.36 -8.89
C PRO A 154 -20.45 -11.28 -7.79
N HIS A 155 -19.39 -10.51 -7.57
CA HIS A 155 -19.31 -9.52 -6.49
C HIS A 155 -19.70 -8.11 -6.92
N CYS A 156 -19.86 -7.85 -8.21
CA CYS A 156 -20.29 -6.55 -8.74
C CYS A 156 -21.43 -6.68 -9.75
N VAL A 157 -22.12 -5.57 -9.98
CA VAL A 157 -23.14 -5.45 -11.04
C VAL A 157 -22.58 -4.77 -12.29
N HIS A 158 -21.62 -3.88 -12.07
CA HIS A 158 -20.95 -3.10 -13.10
C HIS A 158 -19.45 -3.06 -12.84
N ALA A 159 -18.69 -2.95 -13.92
CA ALA A 159 -17.27 -2.67 -13.90
C ALA A 159 -16.98 -1.35 -14.64
N VAL A 160 -15.94 -0.65 -14.18
CA VAL A 160 -15.36 0.52 -14.82
C VAL A 160 -13.86 0.25 -14.98
N ASP A 161 -13.39 0.25 -16.22
CA ASP A 161 -11.96 0.12 -16.51
C ASP A 161 -11.28 1.50 -16.42
N LEU A 162 -10.45 1.67 -15.39
CA LEU A 162 -9.62 2.86 -15.16
C LEU A 162 -8.13 2.54 -15.30
N THR A 163 -7.77 1.42 -15.94
CA THR A 163 -6.38 1.00 -16.09
C THR A 163 -5.59 1.85 -17.09
N ALA A 164 -6.27 2.61 -17.95
CA ALA A 164 -5.66 3.50 -18.95
C ALA A 164 -5.55 4.97 -18.50
N TRP A 165 -5.86 5.28 -17.24
CA TRP A 165 -5.87 6.65 -16.68
C TRP A 165 -4.47 7.24 -16.44
#